data_AF-A0A357Z784-F1
#
_entry.id   AF-A0A357Z784-F1
#
_cell.length_a   1.000
_cell.length_b   1.000
_cell.length_c   1.000
_cell.angle_alpha   90.00
_cell.angle_beta   90.00
_cell.angle_gamma   90.00
#
_symmetry.space_group_name_H-M   'P 1'
#
loop_
_entity.id
_entity.type
_entity.pdbx_description
1 polymer ?
#
loop_
_entity_poly.entity_id
_entity_poly.type
_entity_poly.pdbx_seq_one_letter_code
_entity_poly.pdbx_strand_id
1 'polypeptide(L)'
;MPVIKCSNGKYRIGSGACIYDSEEKAQSVWAAIRVSMVDSYNDYPQAARVNAQRAINIREQYDRKCGTPVGWARANQLAKGENITRDTIARMSSFERHRENSKGDPKVDCGALMWLAWGGDEGVAWAQRKLEQINNEKAH
;
A
#
# COMPACT_ATOMS: atom_id res chain seq x y z
N MET A 1 -13.43 6.17 13.62
CA MET A 1 -14.27 7.35 13.29
C MET A 1 -15.69 7.06 13.73
N PRO A 2 -16.32 7.86 14.60
CA PRO A 2 -17.69 7.60 15.05
C PRO A 2 -18.73 7.89 13.94
N VAL A 3 -19.88 7.21 13.99
CA VAL A 3 -21.10 7.59 13.24
C VAL A 3 -21.80 8.71 14.01
N ILE A 4 -22.21 9.78 13.32
CA ILE A 4 -22.76 10.99 13.94
C ILE A 4 -24.07 11.37 13.24
N LYS A 5 -25.14 11.60 14.02
CA LYS A 5 -26.42 12.13 13.53
C LYS A 5 -26.30 13.64 13.27
N CYS A 6 -26.78 14.07 12.11
CA CYS A 6 -26.77 15.46 11.67
C CYS A 6 -28.10 16.17 11.96
N SER A 7 -28.10 17.51 11.92
CA SER A 7 -29.29 18.34 12.16
C SER A 7 -30.41 18.11 11.13
N ASN A 8 -30.07 17.70 9.91
CA ASN A 8 -31.02 17.39 8.83
C ASN A 8 -31.61 15.96 8.93
N GLY A 9 -31.43 15.26 10.04
CA GLY A 9 -31.93 13.89 10.25
C GLY A 9 -31.10 12.79 9.59
N LYS A 10 -30.10 13.12 8.76
CA LYS A 10 -29.16 12.17 8.15
C LYS A 10 -27.99 11.86 9.08
N TYR A 11 -27.13 10.93 8.68
CA TYR A 11 -25.93 10.51 9.40
C TYR A 11 -24.66 10.73 8.56
N ARG A 12 -23.51 10.87 9.24
CA ARG A 12 -22.17 10.98 8.66
C ARG A 12 -21.17 10.08 9.39
N ILE A 13 -20.04 9.79 8.74
CA ILE A 13 -18.91 9.04 9.34
C ILE A 13 -17.76 10.02 9.59
N GLY A 14 -17.39 10.22 10.86
CA GLY A 14 -16.38 11.20 11.29
C GLY A 14 -16.63 12.61 10.73
N SER A 15 -15.65 13.15 10.00
CA SER A 15 -15.73 14.48 9.38
C SER A 15 -16.38 14.50 7.99
N GLY A 16 -16.90 13.36 7.50
CA GLY A 16 -17.55 13.26 6.20
C GLY A 16 -18.90 14.00 6.10
N ALA A 17 -19.48 13.99 4.90
CA ALA A 17 -20.78 14.63 4.62
C ALA A 17 -21.97 13.85 5.21
N CYS A 18 -23.06 14.56 5.51
CA CYS A 18 -24.33 14.02 6.06
C CYS A 18 -25.19 13.38 4.96
N ILE A 19 -24.81 12.20 4.49
CA ILE A 19 -25.41 11.55 3.31
C ILE A 19 -26.26 10.32 3.62
N TYR A 20 -26.12 9.70 4.80
CA TYR A 20 -26.79 8.43 5.09
C TYR A 20 -28.17 8.66 5.73
N ASP A 21 -29.21 8.01 5.21
CA ASP A 21 -30.58 8.23 5.70
C ASP A 21 -30.91 7.48 7.00
N SER A 22 -30.12 6.47 7.38
CA SER A 22 -30.29 5.73 8.63
C SER A 22 -28.97 5.45 9.34
N GLU A 23 -29.05 5.27 10.66
CA GLU A 23 -27.88 4.95 11.48
C GLU A 23 -27.29 3.58 11.10
N GLU A 24 -28.14 2.58 10.88
CA GLU A 24 -27.72 1.23 10.46
C GLU A 24 -26.92 1.25 9.15
N LYS A 25 -27.34 2.05 8.16
CA LYS A 25 -26.59 2.23 6.90
C LYS A 25 -25.24 2.92 7.15
N ALA A 26 -25.19 3.93 8.01
CA ALA A 26 -23.94 4.59 8.34
C ALA A 26 -22.99 3.67 9.14
N GLN A 27 -23.53 2.86 10.04
CA GLN A 27 -22.78 1.88 10.83
C GLN A 27 -22.25 0.72 9.97
N SER A 28 -23.04 0.21 9.01
CA SER A 28 -22.57 -0.86 8.12
C SER A 28 -21.44 -0.38 7.19
N VAL A 29 -21.55 0.83 6.64
CA VAL A 29 -20.48 1.44 5.85
C VAL A 29 -19.25 1.72 6.72
N TRP A 30 -19.44 2.24 7.93
CA TRP A 30 -18.33 2.43 8.84
C TRP A 30 -17.64 1.12 9.21
N ALA A 31 -18.39 0.04 9.44
CA ALA A 31 -17.83 -1.28 9.74
C ALA A 31 -16.97 -1.77 8.57
N ALA A 32 -17.43 -1.60 7.32
CA ALA A 32 -16.64 -1.94 6.12
C ALA A 32 -15.35 -1.11 6.01
N ILE A 33 -15.42 0.21 6.25
CA ILE A 33 -14.25 1.09 6.27
C ILE A 33 -13.29 0.72 7.41
N ARG A 34 -13.82 0.36 8.57
CA ARG A 34 -13.01 -0.06 9.72
C ARG A 34 -12.27 -1.35 9.39
N VAL A 35 -12.94 -2.35 8.82
CA VAL A 35 -12.31 -3.61 8.40
C VAL A 35 -11.18 -3.34 7.41
N SER A 36 -11.37 -2.46 6.42
CA SER A 36 -10.31 -2.12 5.47
C SER A 36 -9.15 -1.31 6.08
N MET A 37 -9.40 -0.51 7.12
CA MET A 37 -8.37 0.23 7.86
C MET A 37 -7.61 -0.61 8.88
N VAL A 38 -8.26 -1.59 9.53
CA VAL A 38 -7.61 -2.54 10.45
C VAL A 38 -6.56 -3.38 9.72
N ASP A 39 -6.78 -3.67 8.44
CA ASP A 39 -5.84 -4.41 7.60
C ASP A 39 -4.85 -3.51 6.83
N SER A 40 -4.43 -2.39 7.44
CA SER A 40 -3.46 -1.47 6.86
C SER A 40 -2.22 -1.31 7.72
N TYR A 41 -1.05 -1.29 7.08
CA TYR A 41 0.26 -1.41 7.73
C TYR A 41 1.25 -0.42 7.12
N ASN A 42 2.13 0.16 7.92
CA ASN A 42 3.22 1.03 7.47
C ASN A 42 4.56 0.71 8.14
N ASP A 43 4.65 -0.43 8.81
CA ASP A 43 5.83 -0.93 9.52
C ASP A 43 6.85 -1.62 8.61
N TYR A 44 6.82 -1.31 7.31
CA TYR A 44 7.86 -1.75 6.38
C TYR A 44 9.20 -1.07 6.68
N PRO A 45 10.33 -1.78 6.44
CA PRO A 45 11.64 -1.28 6.82
C PRO A 45 11.99 0.02 6.09
N GLN A 46 12.78 0.88 6.75
CA GLN A 46 13.28 2.12 6.16
C GLN A 46 14.00 1.88 4.82
N ALA A 47 14.72 0.77 4.69
CA ALA A 47 15.38 0.38 3.44
C ALA A 47 14.39 0.27 2.26
N ALA A 48 13.19 -0.29 2.47
CA ALA A 48 12.17 -0.37 1.42
C ALA A 48 11.70 1.01 0.96
N ARG A 49 11.59 1.97 1.90
CA ARG A 49 11.25 3.37 1.62
C ARG A 49 12.32 4.05 0.79
N VAL A 50 13.58 3.86 1.18
CA VAL A 50 14.75 4.39 0.49
C VAL A 50 14.85 3.81 -0.93
N ASN A 51 14.63 2.51 -1.10
CA ASN A 51 14.62 1.85 -2.40
C ASN A 51 13.54 2.42 -3.32
N ALA A 52 12.31 2.57 -2.81
CA ALA A 52 11.20 3.13 -3.57
C ALA A 52 11.47 4.59 -3.99
N GLN A 53 11.99 5.42 -3.06
CA GLN A 53 12.38 6.79 -3.38
C GLN A 53 13.52 6.84 -4.40
N ARG A 54 14.51 5.95 -4.29
CA ARG A 54 15.61 5.83 -5.26
C ARG A 54 15.08 5.48 -6.65
N ALA A 55 14.10 4.58 -6.76
CA ALA A 55 13.49 4.25 -8.04
C ALA A 55 12.76 5.45 -8.68
N ILE A 56 12.05 6.24 -7.88
CA ILE A 56 11.40 7.48 -8.33
C ILE A 56 12.45 8.46 -8.85
N ASN A 57 13.52 8.69 -8.08
CA ASN A 57 14.60 9.59 -8.47
C ASN A 57 15.29 9.12 -9.77
N ILE A 58 15.56 7.82 -9.93
CA ILE A 58 16.16 7.28 -11.16
C ILE A 58 15.22 7.48 -12.35
N ARG A 59 13.92 7.25 -12.17
CA ARG A 59 12.95 7.46 -13.25
C ARG A 59 12.97 8.89 -13.77
N GLU A 60 13.01 9.86 -12.87
CA GLU A 60 13.04 11.28 -13.21
C GLU A 60 14.39 11.70 -13.82
N GLN A 61 15.50 11.31 -13.19
CA GLN A 61 16.85 11.69 -13.64
C GLN A 61 17.21 11.11 -15.01
N TYR A 62 16.73 9.91 -15.32
CA TYR A 62 17.08 9.18 -16.56
C TYR A 62 15.91 9.10 -17.55
N ASP A 63 14.85 9.91 -17.37
CA ASP A 63 13.62 9.92 -18.18
C ASP A 63 13.09 8.52 -18.54
N ARG A 64 13.01 7.64 -17.54
CA ARG A 64 12.64 6.23 -17.76
C ARG A 64 11.14 6.10 -18.03
N LYS A 65 10.80 5.55 -19.19
CA LYS A 65 9.41 5.24 -19.60
C LYS A 65 8.92 3.85 -19.16
N CYS A 66 9.66 3.19 -18.28
CA CYS A 66 9.34 1.86 -17.77
C CYS A 66 8.23 1.86 -16.71
N GLY A 67 7.69 0.67 -16.44
CA GLY A 67 6.78 0.43 -15.32
C GLY A 67 5.32 0.75 -15.63
N THR A 68 4.44 0.39 -14.71
CA THR A 68 3.01 0.64 -14.81
C THR A 68 2.58 1.74 -13.84
N PRO A 69 1.45 2.43 -14.08
CA PRO A 69 0.90 3.39 -13.13
C PRO A 69 0.74 2.80 -11.72
N VAL A 70 0.34 1.53 -11.62
CA VAL A 70 0.20 0.81 -10.33
C VAL A 70 1.56 0.64 -9.64
N GLY A 71 2.61 0.28 -10.38
CA GLY A 71 3.95 0.15 -9.83
C GLY A 71 4.50 1.48 -9.32
N TRP A 72 4.24 2.58 -10.03
CA TRP A 72 4.67 3.90 -9.60
C TRP A 72 3.83 4.46 -8.45
N ALA A 73 2.53 4.17 -8.41
CA ALA A 73 1.71 4.46 -7.24
C ALA A 73 2.28 3.73 -6.01
N ARG A 74 2.62 2.44 -6.13
CA ARG A 74 3.25 1.67 -5.04
C ARG A 74 4.54 2.32 -4.55
N ALA A 75 5.43 2.71 -5.45
CA ALA A 75 6.69 3.36 -5.09
C ALA A 75 6.45 4.65 -4.29
N ASN A 76 5.50 5.48 -4.71
CA ASN A 76 5.16 6.71 -4.01
C ASN A 76 4.60 6.44 -2.60
N GLN A 77 3.74 5.43 -2.46
CA GLN A 77 3.17 5.06 -1.16
C GLN A 77 4.27 4.61 -0.18
N LEU A 78 5.18 3.75 -0.64
CA LEU A 78 6.30 3.26 0.17
C LEU A 78 7.27 4.38 0.56
N ALA A 79 7.64 5.24 -0.40
CA ALA A 79 8.54 6.37 -0.13
C ALA A 79 7.97 7.30 0.96
N LYS A 80 6.67 7.60 0.88
CA LYS A 80 5.99 8.47 1.85
C LYS A 80 5.71 7.85 3.21
N GLY A 81 5.86 6.53 3.37
CA GLY A 81 5.49 5.88 4.64
C GLY A 81 3.97 5.72 4.80
N GLU A 82 3.22 5.70 3.69
CA GLU A 82 1.77 5.53 3.72
C GLU A 82 1.37 4.11 4.15
N ASN A 83 0.19 4.00 4.76
CA ASN A 83 -0.41 2.71 5.09
C ASN A 83 -0.75 1.92 3.84
N ILE A 84 -0.43 0.62 3.85
CA ILE A 84 -0.69 -0.32 2.77
C ILE A 84 -1.52 -1.50 3.25
N THR A 85 -2.43 -1.97 2.40
CA THR A 85 -3.37 -3.04 2.76
C THR A 85 -2.72 -4.43 2.74
N ARG A 86 -3.33 -5.42 3.40
CA ARG A 86 -2.94 -6.85 3.21
C ARG A 86 -2.81 -7.23 1.74
N ASP A 87 -3.76 -6.86 0.89
CA ASP A 87 -3.72 -7.18 -0.55
C ASP A 87 -2.52 -6.55 -1.26
N THR A 88 -2.13 -5.36 -0.83
CA THR A 88 -0.88 -4.76 -1.29
C THR A 88 0.32 -5.60 -0.87
N ILE A 89 0.39 -5.97 0.41
CA ILE A 89 1.49 -6.75 0.97
C ILE A 89 1.59 -8.09 0.23
N ALA A 90 0.46 -8.72 -0.10
CA ALA A 90 0.42 -9.91 -0.93
C ALA A 90 1.02 -9.68 -2.33
N ARG A 91 0.72 -8.55 -2.99
CA ARG A 91 1.33 -8.20 -4.29
C ARG A 91 2.83 -7.95 -4.18
N MET A 92 3.29 -7.31 -3.10
CA MET A 92 4.71 -7.11 -2.83
C MET A 92 5.42 -8.45 -2.59
N SER A 93 4.83 -9.34 -1.79
CA SER A 93 5.34 -10.70 -1.56
C SER A 93 5.45 -11.49 -2.85
N SER A 94 4.41 -11.48 -3.69
CA SER A 94 4.42 -12.15 -5.00
C SER A 94 5.40 -11.53 -6.00
N PHE A 95 5.94 -10.33 -5.73
CA PHE A 95 6.95 -9.70 -6.57
C PHE A 95 8.27 -10.46 -6.55
N GLU A 96 8.49 -11.33 -5.56
CA GLU A 96 9.61 -12.27 -5.47
C GLU A 96 9.87 -13.07 -6.76
N ARG A 97 8.81 -13.38 -7.53
CA ARG A 97 8.95 -14.05 -8.84
C ARG A 97 9.83 -13.29 -9.84
N HIS A 98 10.08 -12.01 -9.58
CA HIS A 98 10.93 -11.11 -10.37
C HIS A 98 12.33 -10.93 -9.78
N ARG A 99 12.75 -11.75 -8.81
CA ARG A 99 14.06 -11.64 -8.15
C ARG A 99 15.23 -11.57 -9.12
N GLU A 100 15.19 -12.28 -10.24
CA GLU A 100 16.27 -12.23 -11.23
C GLU A 100 16.50 -10.82 -11.80
N ASN A 101 15.47 -9.96 -11.81
CA ASN A 101 15.60 -8.58 -12.24
C ASN A 101 16.39 -7.71 -11.25
N SER A 102 16.59 -8.14 -9.99
CA SER A 102 17.29 -7.35 -8.98
C SER A 102 18.78 -7.11 -9.29
N LYS A 103 19.35 -7.94 -10.18
CA LYS A 103 20.77 -7.92 -10.57
C LYS A 103 21.09 -6.89 -11.65
N GLY A 104 20.09 -6.37 -12.35
CA GLY A 104 20.28 -5.40 -13.43
C GLY A 104 20.63 -4.00 -12.92
N ASP A 105 21.12 -3.13 -13.81
CA ASP A 105 21.31 -1.71 -13.48
C ASP A 105 19.97 -0.96 -13.63
N PRO A 106 19.38 -0.44 -12.54
CA PRO A 106 18.08 0.26 -12.58
C PRO A 106 18.08 1.53 -13.45
N LYS A 107 19.25 2.06 -13.82
CA LYS A 107 19.35 3.22 -14.73
C LYS A 107 19.02 2.85 -16.19
N VAL A 108 19.21 1.58 -16.57
CA VAL A 108 19.02 1.12 -17.95
C VAL A 108 18.05 -0.07 -18.08
N ASP A 109 17.84 -0.81 -17.00
CA ASP A 109 16.98 -2.00 -16.93
C ASP A 109 15.65 -1.69 -16.24
N CYS A 110 14.55 -1.92 -16.96
CA CYS A 110 13.20 -1.70 -16.42
C CYS A 110 12.85 -2.65 -15.26
N GLY A 111 13.30 -3.90 -15.31
CA GLY A 111 13.08 -4.89 -14.26
C GLY A 111 13.78 -4.50 -12.97
N ALA A 112 15.05 -4.12 -13.06
CA ALA A 112 15.82 -3.66 -11.89
C ALA A 112 15.24 -2.38 -11.27
N LEU A 113 14.82 -1.44 -12.12
CA LEU A 113 14.14 -0.23 -11.65
C LEU A 113 12.84 -0.55 -10.91
N MET A 114 12.04 -1.46 -11.47
CA MET A 114 10.78 -1.86 -10.85
C MET A 114 10.99 -2.72 -9.60
N TRP A 115 12.07 -3.48 -9.50
CA TRP A 115 12.45 -4.16 -8.26
C TRP A 115 12.65 -3.17 -7.11
N LEU A 116 13.40 -2.09 -7.34
CA LEU A 116 13.56 -1.01 -6.37
C LEU A 116 12.24 -0.29 -6.07
N ALA A 117 11.43 -0.03 -7.10
CA ALA A 117 10.13 0.66 -6.95
C ALA A 117 9.15 -0.10 -6.03
N TRP A 118 9.29 -1.43 -5.95
CA TRP A 118 8.50 -2.29 -5.06
C TRP A 118 9.16 -2.56 -3.70
N GLY A 119 10.24 -1.82 -3.38
CA GLY A 119 10.92 -1.85 -2.09
C GLY A 119 12.20 -2.70 -2.05
N GLY A 120 12.62 -3.27 -3.18
CA GLY A 120 13.81 -4.12 -3.26
C GLY A 120 13.71 -5.38 -2.39
N ASP A 121 14.86 -5.98 -2.11
CA ASP A 121 14.97 -7.20 -1.31
C ASP A 121 14.35 -7.02 0.09
N GLU A 122 14.58 -5.87 0.71
CA GLU A 122 14.10 -5.57 2.05
C GLU A 122 12.58 -5.42 2.09
N GLY A 123 11.99 -4.80 1.06
CA GLY A 123 10.54 -4.64 0.94
C GLY A 123 9.82 -5.94 0.63
N VAL A 124 10.35 -6.74 -0.31
CA VAL A 124 9.76 -8.03 -0.69
C VAL A 124 9.87 -9.04 0.44
N ALA A 125 11.04 -9.16 1.08
CA ALA A 125 11.23 -10.08 2.19
C ALA A 125 10.39 -9.70 3.43
N TRP A 126 10.26 -8.39 3.72
CA TRP A 126 9.33 -7.93 4.74
C TRP A 126 7.88 -8.31 4.39
N ALA A 127 7.47 -8.11 3.14
CA ALA A 127 6.11 -8.39 2.72
C ALA A 127 5.74 -9.88 2.84
N GLN A 128 6.66 -10.79 2.53
CA GLN A 128 6.49 -12.23 2.73
C GLN A 128 6.21 -12.56 4.21
N ARG A 129 7.11 -12.14 5.11
CA ARG A 129 6.97 -12.39 6.56
C ARG A 129 5.71 -11.75 7.13
N LYS A 130 5.41 -10.50 6.72
CA LYS A 130 4.24 -9.77 7.19
C LYS A 130 2.95 -10.43 6.72
N LEU A 131 2.90 -10.92 5.48
CA LEU A 131 1.74 -11.62 4.96
C LEU A 131 1.45 -12.91 5.73
N GLU A 132 2.49 -13.69 6.04
CA GLU A 132 2.38 -14.88 6.88
C GLU A 132 1.86 -14.54 8.27
N GLN A 133 2.43 -13.52 8.92
CA GLN A 133 1.95 -13.02 10.21
C GLN A 133 0.45 -12.69 10.17
N ILE A 134 0.01 -11.88 9.20
CA ILE A 134 -1.39 -11.46 9.07
C ILE A 134 -2.31 -12.67 8.85
N ASN A 135 -1.88 -13.63 8.04
CA ASN A 135 -2.69 -14.82 7.76
C ASN A 135 -2.83 -15.71 9.00
N ASN A 136 -1.77 -15.85 9.81
CA ASN A 136 -1.80 -16.62 11.06
C ASN A 136 -2.68 -15.93 12.11
N GLU A 137 -2.59 -14.62 12.25
CA GLU A 137 -3.43 -13.83 13.17
C GLU A 137 -4.93 -13.95 12.84
N LYS A 138 -5.29 -14.17 11.57
CA LYS A 138 -6.68 -14.33 11.11
C LYS A 138 -7.20 -15.77 11.13
N ALA A 139 -6.31 -16.74 11.31
CA ALA A 139 -6.67 -18.15 11.42
C ALA A 139 -7.04 -18.56 12.87
N HIS A 140 -6.78 -17.67 13.83
CA HIS A 140 -7.11 -17.78 15.25
C HIS A 140 -8.28 -16.86 15.63
#